data_AF-A0A151IAU7-F1
#
_entry.id   AF-A0A151IAU7-F1
#
_cell.length_a   1.000
_cell.length_b   1.000
_cell.length_c   1.000
_cell.angle_alpha   90.00
_cell.angle_beta   90.00
_cell.angle_gamma   90.00
#
_symmetry.space_group_name_H-M   'P 1'
#
loop_
_entity.id
_entity.type
_entity.pdbx_description
1 polymer ?
#
loop_
_entity_poly.entity_id
_entity_poly.type
_entity_poly.pdbx_seq_one_letter_code
_entity_poly.pdbx_strand_id
1 'polypeptide(L)'
;NNYHPRLQFTLEVGNNRLNFLDVTLIKNNNFIMYDWYQKPTSSGRYLNYFSQHHFTHKIGVIVSLVDRVLHLSHPMYHEQNFDKIIKILIQNGYPLKLIFDTIKRRIHKKIDIYKNSNKINNNDNNSNNKIKYNYFTIPYISNMSNKIKNYFNKCDTFKLAYKGINRLDRIVKVQKDKLQTMLHSNVVYKISCGDCDATYVGQTKRTLKTRITEHRNHINWNTQQKSVITEHRLNFSHEFDWDNVEILDEEINLNKRLISEMLHIHRQKNSLNVQTDTDLLDKAYDCLFTNY
;
A
#
# COMPACT_ATOMS: atom_id res chain seq x y z
N ASN A 1 -11.62 -23.61 -30.52
CA ASN A 1 -12.40 -22.90 -29.49
C ASN A 1 -13.61 -22.29 -30.17
N ASN A 2 -14.81 -22.79 -29.88
CA ASN A 2 -16.05 -22.28 -30.50
C ASN A 2 -16.76 -21.23 -29.62
N TYR A 3 -16.17 -20.83 -28.49
CA TYR A 3 -16.82 -19.93 -27.54
C TYR A 3 -16.73 -18.45 -27.94
N HIS A 4 -15.56 -17.97 -28.37
CA HIS A 4 -15.39 -16.59 -28.80
C HIS A 4 -14.23 -16.44 -29.80
N PRO A 5 -14.41 -15.77 -30.95
CA PRO A 5 -13.40 -15.71 -32.01
C PRO A 5 -12.09 -14.99 -31.61
N ARG A 6 -12.14 -14.13 -30.57
CA ARG A 6 -10.95 -13.45 -30.02
C ARG A 6 -10.18 -14.28 -28.98
N LEU A 7 -10.70 -15.43 -28.55
CA LEU A 7 -10.03 -16.32 -27.59
C LEU A 7 -9.34 -17.46 -28.36
N GLN A 8 -8.10 -17.24 -28.74
CA GLN A 8 -7.29 -18.24 -29.43
C GLN A 8 -6.39 -18.99 -28.44
N PHE A 9 -6.41 -20.32 -28.48
CA PHE A 9 -5.47 -21.12 -27.72
C PHE A 9 -4.18 -21.26 -28.52
N THR A 10 -3.05 -21.06 -27.86
CA THR A 10 -1.72 -21.29 -28.42
C THR A 10 -1.14 -22.56 -27.81
N LEU A 11 -0.65 -23.46 -28.65
CA LEU A 11 0.14 -24.63 -28.24
C LEU A 11 1.61 -24.33 -28.50
N GLU A 12 2.44 -24.34 -27.46
CA GLU A 12 3.89 -24.26 -27.59
C GLU A 12 4.47 -25.68 -27.55
N VAL A 13 5.07 -26.13 -28.65
CA VAL A 13 5.79 -27.42 -28.73
C VAL A 13 7.28 -27.13 -28.61
N GLY A 14 7.85 -27.40 -27.44
CA GLY A 14 9.29 -27.26 -27.20
C GLY A 14 10.04 -28.53 -27.59
N ASN A 15 11.11 -28.40 -28.38
CA ASN A 15 12.00 -29.50 -28.71
C ASN A 15 12.83 -29.91 -27.47
N ASN A 16 14.09 -29.48 -27.40
CA ASN A 16 14.95 -29.70 -26.24
C ASN A 16 14.80 -28.60 -25.17
N ARG A 17 14.04 -27.53 -25.46
CA ARG A 17 13.80 -26.43 -24.54
C ARG A 17 12.33 -26.00 -24.60
N LEU A 18 11.73 -25.76 -23.44
CA LEU A 18 10.36 -25.25 -23.31
C LEU A 18 10.29 -24.26 -22.14
N ASN A 19 9.67 -23.11 -22.36
CA ASN A 19 9.45 -22.14 -21.29
C ASN A 19 8.16 -22.48 -20.54
N PHE A 20 8.25 -22.53 -19.21
CA PHE A 20 7.11 -22.75 -18.33
C PHE A 20 7.20 -21.79 -17.14
N LEU A 21 6.28 -20.82 -17.10
CA LEU A 21 6.25 -19.76 -16.10
C LEU A 21 7.60 -19.01 -16.03
N ASP A 22 8.29 -19.08 -14.89
CA ASP A 22 9.57 -18.42 -14.61
C ASP A 22 10.77 -19.34 -14.87
N VAL A 23 10.59 -20.46 -15.58
CA VAL A 23 11.63 -21.47 -15.79
C VAL A 23 11.69 -21.91 -17.26
N THR A 24 12.88 -22.07 -17.81
CA THR A 24 13.12 -22.80 -19.06
C THR A 24 13.48 -24.23 -18.71
N LEU A 25 12.64 -25.19 -19.09
CA LEU A 25 12.92 -26.62 -19.01
C LEU A 25 13.84 -27.00 -20.17
N ILE A 26 14.93 -27.71 -19.86
CA ILE A 26 15.96 -28.10 -20.82
C ILE A 26 16.14 -29.61 -20.72
N LYS A 27 15.79 -30.33 -21.79
CA LYS A 27 15.98 -31.78 -21.86
C LYS A 27 17.45 -32.05 -22.17
N ASN A 28 18.14 -32.71 -21.23
CA ASN A 28 19.51 -33.18 -21.39
C ASN A 28 19.54 -34.70 -21.19
N ASN A 29 19.53 -35.45 -22.29
CA ASN A 29 19.36 -36.90 -22.31
C ASN A 29 18.12 -37.35 -21.50
N ASN A 30 18.33 -38.06 -20.38
CA ASN A 30 17.29 -38.57 -19.49
C ASN A 30 16.99 -37.63 -18.29
N PHE A 31 17.64 -36.47 -18.21
CA PHE A 31 17.43 -35.51 -17.13
C PHE A 31 16.82 -34.21 -17.65
N ILE A 32 16.03 -33.58 -16.80
CA ILE A 32 15.52 -32.23 -17.05
C ILE A 32 16.37 -31.27 -16.23
N MET A 33 17.13 -30.43 -16.92
CA MET A 33 17.73 -29.25 -16.33
C MET A 33 16.75 -28.09 -16.42
N TYR A 34 16.92 -27.10 -15.56
CA TYR A 34 16.08 -25.93 -15.56
C TYR A 34 16.91 -24.66 -15.37
N ASP A 35 16.45 -23.58 -15.97
CA ASP A 35 17.09 -22.27 -15.89
C ASP A 35 16.05 -21.19 -15.64
N TRP A 36 16.43 -20.10 -14.97
CA TRP A 36 15.53 -19.01 -14.63
C TRP A 36 15.15 -18.21 -15.88
N TYR A 37 13.88 -18.31 -16.27
CA TYR A 37 13.34 -17.63 -17.43
C TYR A 37 12.72 -16.28 -17.08
N GLN A 38 12.90 -15.33 -17.98
CA GLN A 38 12.15 -14.08 -18.00
C GLN A 38 11.57 -13.91 -19.40
N LYS A 39 10.28 -13.55 -19.47
CA LYS A 39 9.65 -13.25 -20.75
C LYS A 39 10.40 -12.13 -21.48
N PRO A 40 10.46 -12.14 -22.82
CA PRO A 40 11.10 -11.08 -23.62
C PRO A 40 10.54 -9.68 -23.34
N THR A 41 9.29 -9.59 -22.90
CA THR A 41 8.63 -8.34 -22.51
C THR A 41 9.01 -7.84 -21.11
N SER A 42 9.88 -8.56 -20.39
CA SER A 42 10.38 -8.14 -19.08
C SER A 42 11.21 -6.87 -19.21
N SER A 43 10.77 -5.79 -18.56
CA SER A 43 11.47 -4.50 -18.57
C SER A 43 12.70 -4.47 -17.65
N GLY A 44 12.92 -5.50 -16.84
CA GLY A 44 13.97 -5.50 -15.81
C GLY A 44 13.75 -4.47 -14.68
N ARG A 45 12.56 -3.87 -14.59
CA ARG A 45 12.25 -2.87 -13.56
C ARG A 45 11.87 -3.54 -12.25
N TYR A 46 12.60 -3.18 -11.20
CA TYR A 46 12.34 -3.55 -9.81
C TYR A 46 12.16 -2.28 -8.97
N LEU A 47 12.00 -2.44 -7.66
CA LEU A 47 11.95 -1.32 -6.73
C LEU A 47 13.22 -0.47 -6.86
N ASN A 48 13.10 0.77 -7.35
CA ASN A 48 14.22 1.68 -7.49
C ASN A 48 14.87 1.97 -6.12
N TYR A 49 16.20 1.97 -6.06
CA TYR A 49 16.96 2.18 -4.82
C TYR A 49 16.71 3.55 -4.18
N PHE A 50 16.42 4.59 -4.96
CA PHE A 50 16.16 5.94 -4.46
C PHE A 50 14.70 6.18 -4.07
N SER A 51 13.82 5.18 -4.26
CA SER A 51 12.43 5.31 -3.85
C SER A 51 12.28 5.43 -2.32
N GLN A 52 11.20 6.10 -1.89
CA GLN A 52 10.81 6.31 -0.49
C GLN A 52 10.26 5.02 0.14
N HIS A 53 11.08 3.99 0.18
CA HIS A 53 10.80 2.71 0.81
C HIS A 53 11.83 2.43 1.89
N HIS A 54 11.40 1.76 2.97
CA HIS A 54 12.29 1.35 4.03
C HIS A 54 13.40 0.45 3.48
N PHE A 55 14.61 0.57 4.04
CA PHE A 55 15.80 -0.12 3.57
C PHE A 55 15.64 -1.64 3.51
N THR A 56 14.84 -2.24 4.41
CA THR A 56 14.56 -3.68 4.38
C THR A 56 13.86 -4.15 3.11
N HIS A 57 13.02 -3.32 2.49
CA HIS A 57 12.39 -3.67 1.22
C HIS A 57 13.41 -3.69 0.08
N LYS A 58 14.37 -2.75 0.09
CA LYS A 58 15.48 -2.69 -0.87
C LYS A 58 16.36 -3.94 -0.73
N ILE A 59 16.73 -4.32 0.49
CA ILE A 59 17.42 -5.60 0.77
C ILE A 59 16.58 -6.79 0.30
N GLY A 60 15.27 -6.79 0.55
CA GLY A 60 14.36 -7.85 0.16
C GLY A 60 14.31 -8.10 -1.36
N VAL A 61 14.49 -7.06 -2.17
CA VAL A 61 14.58 -7.19 -3.63
C VAL A 61 15.81 -8.00 -4.01
N ILE A 62 16.99 -7.66 -3.47
CA ILE A 62 18.23 -8.40 -3.72
C ILE A 62 18.07 -9.85 -3.24
N VAL A 63 17.57 -10.05 -2.02
CA VAL A 63 17.38 -11.39 -1.44
C VAL A 63 16.44 -12.25 -2.29
N SER A 64 15.32 -11.68 -2.77
CA SER A 64 14.36 -12.42 -3.59
C SER A 64 14.93 -12.80 -4.95
N LEU A 65 15.76 -11.94 -5.56
CA LEU A 65 16.48 -12.26 -6.80
C LEU A 65 17.51 -13.38 -6.60
N VAL A 66 18.30 -13.31 -5.53
CA VAL A 66 19.26 -14.38 -5.18
C VAL A 66 18.52 -15.70 -4.96
N ASP A 67 17.42 -15.67 -4.21
CA ASP A 67 16.61 -16.86 -3.99
C ASP A 67 16.07 -17.40 -5.33
N ARG A 68 15.58 -16.55 -6.25
CA ARG A 68 15.16 -17.02 -7.58
C ARG A 68 16.27 -17.74 -8.33
N VAL A 69 17.49 -17.20 -8.38
CA VAL A 69 18.62 -17.88 -9.01
C VAL A 69 18.83 -19.27 -8.39
N LEU A 70 18.90 -19.34 -7.06
CA LEU A 70 19.20 -20.58 -6.36
C LEU A 70 18.09 -21.64 -6.46
N HIS A 71 16.81 -21.26 -6.49
CA HIS A 71 15.69 -22.22 -6.52
C HIS A 71 15.18 -22.53 -7.94
N LEU A 72 15.33 -21.60 -8.89
CA LEU A 72 14.75 -21.71 -10.24
C LEU A 72 15.78 -21.97 -11.34
N SER A 73 17.04 -22.21 -10.98
CA SER A 73 18.05 -22.61 -11.96
C SER A 73 18.98 -23.70 -11.43
N HIS A 74 19.40 -24.58 -12.33
CA HIS A 74 20.41 -25.59 -12.07
C HIS A 74 21.79 -24.92 -11.81
N PRO A 75 22.66 -25.45 -10.94
CA PRO A 75 23.95 -24.85 -10.58
C PRO A 75 24.82 -24.38 -11.75
N MET A 76 24.77 -25.11 -12.87
CA MET A 76 25.48 -24.76 -14.11
C MET A 76 25.11 -23.37 -14.66
N TYR A 77 23.90 -22.87 -14.40
CA TYR A 77 23.43 -21.56 -14.87
C TYR A 77 23.52 -20.47 -13.81
N HIS A 78 24.01 -20.78 -12.60
CA HIS A 78 24.02 -19.82 -11.49
C HIS A 78 24.90 -18.61 -11.79
N GLU A 79 26.10 -18.81 -12.32
CA GLU A 79 27.04 -17.73 -12.66
C GLU A 79 26.40 -16.70 -13.60
N GLN A 80 25.89 -17.17 -14.74
CA GLN A 80 25.21 -16.30 -15.73
C GLN A 80 23.99 -15.60 -15.13
N ASN A 81 23.22 -16.27 -14.27
CA ASN A 81 22.06 -15.68 -13.60
C ASN A 81 22.45 -14.67 -12.52
N PHE A 82 23.58 -14.86 -11.83
CA PHE A 82 24.11 -13.89 -10.89
C PHE A 82 24.55 -12.61 -11.62
N ASP A 83 25.25 -12.73 -12.75
CA ASP A 83 25.58 -11.59 -13.60
C ASP A 83 24.34 -10.83 -14.06
N LYS A 84 23.30 -11.57 -14.46
CA LYS A 84 22.02 -11.01 -14.86
C LYS A 84 21.36 -10.21 -13.73
N ILE A 85 21.26 -10.75 -12.50
CA ILE A 85 20.65 -10.01 -11.40
C ILE A 85 21.49 -8.80 -10.97
N ILE A 86 22.82 -8.87 -11.04
CA ILE A 86 23.71 -7.75 -10.72
C ILE A 86 23.46 -6.61 -11.71
N LYS A 87 23.43 -6.90 -13.02
CA LYS A 87 23.11 -5.91 -14.06
C LYS A 87 21.74 -5.27 -13.83
N ILE A 88 20.72 -6.07 -13.56
CA ILE A 88 19.36 -5.59 -13.24
C ILE A 88 19.38 -4.65 -12.02
N LEU A 89 20.05 -5.03 -10.93
CA LEU A 89 20.10 -4.24 -9.70
C LEU A 89 20.81 -2.90 -9.91
N ILE A 90 21.93 -2.89 -10.64
CA ILE A 90 22.65 -1.65 -11.00
C ILE A 90 21.75 -0.72 -11.82
N GLN A 91 21.03 -1.25 -12.81
CA GLN A 91 20.08 -0.47 -13.62
C GLN A 91 18.90 0.10 -12.80
N ASN A 92 18.60 -0.50 -11.65
CA ASN A 92 17.60 0.01 -10.68
C ASN A 92 18.22 0.90 -9.58
N GLY A 93 19.49 1.28 -9.72
CA GLY A 93 20.20 2.25 -8.86
C GLY A 93 20.80 1.67 -7.59
N TYR A 94 20.89 0.34 -7.44
CA TYR A 94 21.45 -0.26 -6.24
C TYR A 94 22.98 -0.13 -6.19
N PRO A 95 23.56 0.30 -5.05
CA PRO A 95 25.02 0.38 -4.90
C PRO A 95 25.68 -1.01 -4.98
N LEU A 96 26.80 -1.12 -5.72
CA LEU A 96 27.55 -2.37 -5.91
C LEU A 96 27.92 -3.04 -4.59
N LYS A 97 28.46 -2.28 -3.63
CA LYS A 97 28.83 -2.78 -2.30
C LYS A 97 27.65 -3.46 -1.61
N LEU A 98 26.48 -2.81 -1.64
CA LEU A 98 25.26 -3.33 -1.04
C LEU A 98 24.79 -4.64 -1.70
N ILE A 99 24.88 -4.71 -3.03
CA ILE A 99 24.53 -5.89 -3.82
C ILE A 99 25.40 -7.07 -3.37
N PHE A 100 26.73 -6.93 -3.45
CA PHE A 100 27.65 -8.01 -3.13
C PHE A 100 27.57 -8.44 -1.66
N ASP A 101 27.53 -7.50 -0.72
CA ASP A 101 27.40 -7.78 0.72
C ASP A 101 26.11 -8.59 1.01
N THR A 102 25.01 -8.22 0.34
CA THR A 102 23.72 -8.90 0.54
C THR A 102 23.69 -10.28 -0.11
N ILE A 103 24.24 -10.43 -1.33
CA ILE A 103 24.37 -11.73 -2.01
C ILE A 103 25.19 -12.68 -1.13
N LYS A 104 26.39 -12.27 -0.73
CA LYS A 104 27.29 -13.07 0.11
C LYS A 104 26.60 -13.53 1.40
N ARG A 105 25.99 -12.58 2.13
CA ARG A 105 25.25 -12.89 3.37
C ARG A 105 24.09 -13.85 3.13
N ARG A 106 23.36 -13.71 2.02
CA ARG A 106 22.21 -14.58 1.71
C ARG A 106 22.65 -16.01 1.38
N ILE A 107 23.72 -16.16 0.60
CA ILE A 107 24.29 -17.47 0.25
C ILE A 107 24.79 -18.20 1.50
N HIS A 108 25.60 -17.53 2.34
CA HIS A 108 26.07 -18.12 3.60
C HIS A 108 24.90 -18.60 4.46
N LYS A 109 23.88 -17.75 4.64
CA LYS A 109 22.67 -18.13 5.40
C LYS A 109 21.97 -19.37 4.82
N LYS A 110 21.89 -19.51 3.50
CA LYS A 110 21.29 -20.69 2.85
C LYS A 110 22.11 -21.96 3.10
N ILE A 111 23.44 -21.86 3.00
CA ILE A 111 24.36 -22.95 3.29
C ILE A 111 24.25 -23.38 4.77
N ASP A 112 24.22 -22.43 5.70
CA ASP A 112 24.11 -22.71 7.13
C ASP A 112 22.80 -23.41 7.48
N ILE A 113 21.68 -22.96 6.88
CA ILE A 113 20.37 -23.61 7.03
C ILE A 113 20.43 -25.06 6.53
N TYR A 114 21.04 -25.30 5.37
CA TYR A 114 21.18 -26.65 4.81
C TYR A 114 22.03 -27.56 5.73
N LYS A 115 23.17 -27.06 6.22
CA LYS A 115 24.03 -27.79 7.17
C LYS A 115 23.30 -28.15 8.47
N ASN A 116 22.53 -27.22 9.01
CA ASN A 116 21.78 -27.43 10.25
C ASN A 116 20.57 -28.35 10.05
N SER A 117 19.88 -28.29 8.91
CA SER A 117 18.80 -29.22 8.55
C SER A 117 19.27 -30.67 8.56
N ASN A 118 20.46 -30.94 8.01
CA ASN A 118 21.04 -32.28 8.01
C ASN A 118 21.47 -32.75 9.41
N LYS A 119 21.67 -31.81 10.35
CA LYS A 119 22.03 -32.11 11.75
C LYS A 119 20.81 -32.42 12.63
N ILE A 120 19.66 -31.79 12.35
CA ILE A 120 18.42 -31.94 13.12
C ILE A 120 17.70 -33.25 12.80
N ASN A 121 17.89 -33.84 11.61
CA ASN A 121 17.33 -35.16 11.27
C ASN A 121 17.85 -36.31 12.16
N ASN A 122 18.84 -36.06 13.02
CA ASN A 122 19.40 -37.08 13.92
C ASN A 122 19.06 -36.90 15.40
N ASN A 123 18.44 -35.82 15.87
CA ASN A 123 18.02 -35.70 17.28
C ASN A 123 16.87 -34.69 17.50
N ASP A 124 15.81 -35.24 18.12
CA ASP A 124 14.83 -34.65 19.03
C ASP A 124 13.57 -33.88 18.58
N ASN A 125 12.47 -34.48 19.04
CA ASN A 125 11.18 -33.93 19.40
C ASN A 125 11.28 -32.86 20.51
N ASN A 126 11.72 -31.64 20.19
CA ASN A 126 11.49 -30.50 21.08
C ASN A 126 10.55 -29.48 20.44
N SER A 127 9.38 -29.36 21.07
CA SER A 127 8.32 -28.40 20.77
C SER A 127 8.85 -26.97 20.95
N ASN A 128 9.39 -26.41 19.88
CA ASN A 128 9.75 -25.01 19.81
C ASN A 128 8.47 -24.14 19.94
N ASN A 129 8.20 -23.66 21.15
CA ASN A 129 7.27 -22.56 21.41
C ASN A 129 7.76 -21.30 20.69
N LYS A 130 7.46 -21.19 19.40
CA LYS A 130 7.71 -19.97 18.62
C LYS A 130 6.90 -18.84 19.22
N ILE A 131 7.57 -17.87 19.82
CA ILE A 131 7.00 -16.60 20.26
C ILE A 131 6.18 -16.02 19.10
N LYS A 132 4.86 -15.90 19.29
CA LYS A 132 3.94 -15.35 18.30
C LYS A 132 4.00 -13.82 18.39
N TYR A 133 4.77 -13.20 17.51
CA TYR A 133 4.83 -11.75 17.40
C TYR A 133 3.57 -11.21 16.71
N ASN A 134 2.97 -10.16 17.28
CA ASN A 134 1.94 -9.39 16.60
C ASN A 134 2.61 -8.34 15.70
N TYR A 135 2.21 -8.26 14.43
CA TYR A 135 2.77 -7.28 13.51
C TYR A 135 1.91 -6.02 13.47
N PHE A 136 2.56 -4.86 13.56
CA PHE A 136 1.94 -3.56 13.38
C PHE A 136 2.53 -2.91 12.12
N THR A 137 1.69 -2.50 11.16
CA THR A 137 2.16 -1.99 9.87
C THR A 137 1.93 -0.49 9.74
N ILE A 138 3.00 0.27 9.45
CA ILE A 138 2.93 1.72 9.24
C ILE A 138 3.39 2.13 7.83
N PRO A 139 2.86 3.22 7.26
CA PRO A 139 3.46 3.81 6.07
C PRO A 139 4.89 4.25 6.37
N TYR A 140 5.82 3.99 5.45
CA TYR A 140 7.19 4.45 5.60
C TYR A 140 7.33 5.93 5.23
N ILE A 141 7.60 6.75 6.23
CA ILE A 141 7.91 8.17 6.15
C ILE A 141 9.21 8.35 6.92
N SER A 142 10.33 8.56 6.23
CA SER A 142 11.70 8.50 6.80
C SER A 142 11.81 9.01 8.24
N ASN A 143 11.48 10.28 8.49
CA ASN A 143 11.68 10.92 9.80
C ASN A 143 10.69 10.42 10.86
N MET A 144 9.43 10.19 10.48
CA MET A 144 8.38 9.78 11.41
C MET A 144 8.46 8.30 11.76
N SER A 145 8.67 7.44 10.75
CA SER A 145 8.79 6.00 10.93
C SER A 145 9.99 5.61 11.80
N ASN A 146 11.09 6.35 11.73
CA ASN A 146 12.26 6.11 12.58
C ASN A 146 11.97 6.41 14.06
N LYS A 147 11.24 7.50 14.35
CA LYS A 147 10.79 7.82 15.72
C LYS A 147 9.87 6.72 16.27
N ILE A 148 8.90 6.29 15.46
CA ILE A 148 7.98 5.20 15.82
C ILE A 148 8.75 3.90 16.05
N LYS A 149 9.71 3.55 15.18
CA LYS A 149 10.55 2.36 15.33
C LYS A 149 11.29 2.34 16.67
N ASN A 150 11.89 3.45 17.07
CA ASN A 150 12.63 3.53 18.33
C ASN A 150 11.74 3.33 19.56
N TYR A 151 10.47 3.74 19.48
CA TYR A 151 9.48 3.48 20.51
C TYR A 151 9.09 2.00 20.56
N PHE A 152 8.71 1.41 19.43
CA PHE A 152 8.27 0.01 19.36
C PHE A 152 9.39 -1.01 19.56
N ASN A 153 10.66 -0.66 19.32
CA ASN A 153 11.79 -1.53 19.63
C ASN A 153 11.93 -1.85 21.13
N LYS A 154 11.29 -1.07 22.00
CA LYS A 154 11.25 -1.32 23.45
C LYS A 154 10.14 -2.30 23.84
N CYS A 155 9.29 -2.73 22.90
CA CYS A 155 8.17 -3.62 23.16
C CYS A 155 8.44 -5.01 22.57
N ASP A 156 8.47 -6.04 23.42
CA ASP A 156 8.76 -7.41 22.97
C ASP A 156 7.59 -8.11 22.26
N THR A 157 6.38 -7.56 22.40
CA THR A 157 5.13 -8.15 21.88
C THR A 157 4.85 -7.79 20.43
N PHE A 158 5.32 -6.64 19.95
CA PHE A 158 4.97 -6.11 18.64
C PHE A 158 6.19 -5.96 17.74
N LYS A 159 6.04 -6.36 16.47
CA LYS A 159 7.02 -6.11 15.42
C LYS A 159 6.50 -5.09 14.43
N LEU A 160 7.30 -4.07 14.19
CA LEU A 160 6.97 -3.02 13.22
C LEU A 160 7.26 -3.51 11.80
N ALA A 161 6.26 -3.41 10.94
CA ALA A 161 6.35 -3.61 9.50
C ALA A 161 6.07 -2.29 8.76
N TYR A 162 6.58 -2.19 7.54
CA TYR A 162 6.47 -0.97 6.74
C TYR A 162 5.67 -1.22 5.46
N LYS A 163 4.86 -0.25 5.06
CA LYS A 163 4.20 -0.23 3.74
C LYS A 163 4.61 1.01 2.94
N GLY A 164 4.72 0.87 1.62
CA GLY A 164 4.90 2.01 0.71
C GLY A 164 3.60 2.79 0.58
N ILE A 165 3.71 4.13 0.46
CA ILE A 165 2.55 5.03 0.29
C ILE A 165 2.09 5.08 -1.17
N ASN A 166 3.04 5.00 -2.10
CA ASN A 166 2.79 5.05 -3.54
C ASN A 166 2.59 3.64 -4.08
N ARG A 167 1.35 3.17 -3.97
CA ARG A 167 0.92 1.89 -4.53
C ARG A 167 0.64 2.02 -6.03
N LEU A 168 0.92 0.96 -6.78
CA LEU A 168 0.76 0.93 -8.24
C LEU A 168 -0.69 1.15 -8.67
N ASP A 169 -1.67 0.71 -7.89
CA ASP A 169 -3.11 0.90 -8.14
C ASP A 169 -3.53 2.38 -8.23
N ARG A 170 -2.77 3.29 -7.60
CA ARG A 170 -2.99 4.74 -7.72
C ARG A 170 -2.58 5.31 -9.07
N ILE A 171 -1.60 4.68 -9.72
CA ILE A 171 -1.01 5.12 -11.00
C ILE A 171 -1.64 4.33 -12.16
N VAL A 172 -1.63 3.00 -12.03
CA VAL A 172 -2.20 2.04 -12.97
C VAL A 172 -3.64 1.80 -12.56
N LYS A 173 -4.52 2.68 -13.03
CA LYS A 173 -5.96 2.48 -12.88
C LYS A 173 -6.40 1.42 -13.88
N VAL A 174 -7.16 0.44 -13.39
CA VAL A 174 -8.00 -0.38 -14.28
C VAL A 174 -8.87 0.63 -15.02
N GLN A 175 -8.88 0.63 -16.35
CA GLN A 175 -9.59 1.60 -17.21
C GLN A 175 -11.13 1.48 -17.07
N LYS A 176 -11.62 1.53 -15.83
CA LYS A 176 -13.03 1.55 -15.46
C LYS A 176 -13.50 2.99 -15.44
N ASP A 177 -14.79 3.17 -15.70
CA ASP A 177 -15.44 4.47 -15.60
C ASP A 177 -15.32 5.01 -14.17
N LYS A 178 -15.09 6.32 -14.06
CA LYS A 178 -15.04 6.98 -12.76
C LYS A 178 -16.46 7.05 -12.18
N LEU A 179 -16.60 6.69 -10.91
CA LEU A 179 -17.86 6.86 -10.19
C LEU A 179 -18.12 8.36 -9.95
N GLN A 180 -19.33 8.83 -10.28
CA GLN A 180 -19.76 10.21 -10.03
C GLN A 180 -19.72 10.54 -8.52
N THR A 181 -19.27 11.74 -8.16
CA THR A 181 -19.05 12.21 -6.78
C THR A 181 -20.22 11.91 -5.84
N MET A 182 -21.45 12.22 -6.26
CA MET A 182 -22.66 12.03 -5.45
C MET A 182 -23.00 10.56 -5.15
N LEU A 183 -22.47 9.61 -5.91
CA LEU A 183 -22.72 8.18 -5.76
C LEU A 183 -21.74 7.48 -4.80
N HIS A 184 -20.71 8.19 -4.33
CA HIS A 184 -19.77 7.65 -3.36
C HIS A 184 -20.41 7.49 -1.99
N SER A 185 -19.88 6.57 -1.19
CA SER A 185 -20.31 6.28 0.18
C SER A 185 -19.09 6.10 1.08
N ASN A 186 -19.26 6.17 2.40
CA ASN A 186 -18.14 6.12 3.35
C ASN A 186 -17.15 7.29 3.18
N VAL A 187 -17.67 8.46 2.87
CA VAL A 187 -16.89 9.67 2.55
C VAL A 187 -16.88 10.67 3.71
N VAL A 188 -15.77 11.39 3.82
CA VAL A 188 -15.70 12.72 4.44
C VAL A 188 -15.87 13.74 3.32
N TYR A 189 -16.83 14.64 3.45
CA TYR A 189 -17.18 15.62 2.43
C TYR A 189 -17.11 17.04 2.99
N LYS A 190 -16.99 18.01 2.08
CA LYS A 190 -16.99 19.44 2.35
C LYS A 190 -18.05 20.15 1.53
N ILE A 191 -18.79 21.02 2.19
CA ILE A 191 -19.74 21.95 1.56
C ILE A 191 -19.24 23.37 1.82
N SER A 192 -19.13 24.18 0.78
CA SER A 192 -18.71 25.57 0.87
C SER A 192 -19.92 26.49 0.83
N CYS A 193 -19.86 27.59 1.59
CA CYS A 193 -20.76 28.72 1.37
C CYS A 193 -20.41 29.40 0.04
N GLY A 194 -21.40 29.78 -0.74
CA GLY A 194 -21.22 30.49 -2.01
C GLY A 194 -20.93 31.98 -1.82
N ASP A 195 -21.34 32.54 -0.68
CA ASP A 195 -21.30 33.99 -0.42
C ASP A 195 -20.20 34.40 0.57
N CYS A 196 -19.53 33.45 1.23
CA CYS A 196 -18.40 33.71 2.12
C CYS A 196 -17.44 32.53 2.23
N ASP A 197 -16.30 32.72 2.89
CA ASP A 197 -15.26 31.70 3.05
C ASP A 197 -15.60 30.58 4.06
N ALA A 198 -16.83 30.54 4.57
CA ALA A 198 -17.25 29.56 5.54
C ALA A 198 -17.46 28.18 4.90
N THR A 199 -17.05 27.13 5.61
CA THR A 199 -17.12 25.75 5.10
C THR A 199 -17.64 24.81 6.17
N TYR A 200 -18.37 23.78 5.76
CA TYR A 200 -18.82 22.69 6.62
C TYR A 200 -18.19 21.39 6.17
N VAL A 201 -17.63 20.63 7.12
CA VAL A 201 -17.11 19.28 6.89
C VAL A 201 -17.98 18.28 7.64
N GLY A 202 -18.33 17.17 6.99
CA GLY A 202 -19.04 16.09 7.63
C GLY A 202 -18.68 14.73 7.04
N GLN A 203 -19.07 13.65 7.72
CA GLN A 203 -18.96 12.29 7.18
C GLN A 203 -20.32 11.63 6.89
N THR A 204 -20.30 10.62 6.04
CA THR A 204 -21.45 9.73 5.84
C THR A 204 -21.02 8.30 5.53
N LYS A 205 -21.70 7.33 6.15
CA LYS A 205 -21.64 5.91 5.73
C LYS A 205 -22.45 5.66 4.45
N ARG A 206 -23.54 6.40 4.26
CA ARG A 206 -24.48 6.26 3.13
C ARG A 206 -23.96 7.00 1.91
N THR A 207 -24.71 6.95 0.81
CA THR A 207 -24.36 7.73 -0.39
C THR A 207 -24.31 9.22 -0.05
N LEU A 208 -23.35 9.93 -0.65
CA LEU A 208 -23.18 11.37 -0.48
C LEU A 208 -24.46 12.10 -0.88
N LYS A 209 -25.08 11.71 -2.01
CA LYS A 209 -26.36 12.25 -2.47
C LYS A 209 -27.42 12.27 -1.36
N THR A 210 -27.62 11.14 -0.66
CA THR A 210 -28.59 11.07 0.42
C THR A 210 -28.28 12.08 1.52
N ARG A 211 -27.02 12.21 1.92
CA ARG A 211 -26.61 13.13 2.99
C ARG A 211 -26.79 14.59 2.59
N ILE A 212 -26.46 14.95 1.35
CA ILE A 212 -26.66 16.31 0.84
C ILE A 212 -28.15 16.65 0.73
N THR A 213 -28.98 15.73 0.26
CA THR A 213 -30.44 15.93 0.22
C THR A 213 -31.02 16.17 1.61
N GLU A 214 -30.54 15.47 2.64
CA GLU A 214 -30.97 15.71 4.03
C GLU A 214 -30.64 17.13 4.49
N HIS A 215 -29.41 17.60 4.25
CA HIS A 215 -29.01 18.97 4.59
C HIS A 215 -29.86 20.01 3.85
N ARG A 216 -30.09 19.82 2.54
CA ARG A 216 -30.97 20.71 1.75
C ARG A 216 -32.39 20.73 2.33
N ASN A 217 -32.96 19.57 2.61
CA ASN A 217 -34.33 19.45 3.13
C ASN A 217 -34.47 20.05 4.53
N HIS A 218 -33.46 19.87 5.38
CA HIS A 218 -33.47 20.38 6.76
C HIS A 218 -33.62 21.90 6.83
N ILE A 219 -33.17 22.63 5.81
CA ILE A 219 -33.31 24.10 5.76
C ILE A 219 -34.78 24.53 5.62
N ASN A 220 -35.58 23.74 4.92
CA ASN A 220 -37.00 24.03 4.72
C ASN A 220 -37.86 23.57 5.90
N TRP A 221 -37.29 22.85 6.86
CA TRP A 221 -38.03 22.36 8.02
C TRP A 221 -38.10 23.42 9.12
N ASN A 222 -39.29 23.65 9.67
CA ASN A 222 -39.47 24.52 10.82
C ASN A 222 -39.18 23.75 12.12
N THR A 223 -37.95 23.28 12.28
CA THR A 223 -37.50 22.56 13.48
C THR A 223 -36.89 23.52 14.50
N GLN A 224 -37.07 23.20 15.78
CA GLN A 224 -36.46 23.96 16.88
C GLN A 224 -34.94 23.73 16.98
N GLN A 225 -34.47 22.56 16.54
CA GLN A 225 -33.04 22.23 16.44
C GLN A 225 -32.58 22.41 14.99
N LYS A 226 -31.93 23.54 14.71
CA LYS A 226 -31.34 23.84 13.41
C LYS A 226 -29.94 23.26 13.31
N SER A 227 -29.53 22.84 12.11
CA SER A 227 -28.13 22.45 11.86
C SER A 227 -27.28 23.71 11.70
N VAL A 228 -25.96 23.61 11.90
CA VAL A 228 -25.03 24.73 11.69
C VAL A 228 -25.10 25.33 10.28
N ILE A 229 -25.38 24.48 9.28
CA ILE A 229 -25.60 24.90 7.89
C ILE A 229 -26.89 25.73 7.78
N THR A 230 -28.00 25.21 8.33
CA THR A 230 -29.29 25.92 8.34
C THR A 230 -29.21 27.24 9.09
N GLU A 231 -28.53 27.26 10.24
CA GLU A 231 -28.36 28.46 11.05
C GLU A 231 -27.52 29.52 10.34
N HIS A 232 -26.39 29.15 9.73
CA HIS A 232 -25.57 30.06 8.94
C HIS A 232 -26.37 30.70 7.79
N ARG A 233 -27.09 29.88 7.01
CA ARG A 233 -27.93 30.37 5.91
C ARG A 233 -29.01 31.33 6.40
N LEU A 234 -29.72 31.00 7.48
CA LEU A 234 -30.80 31.86 8.00
C LEU A 234 -30.29 33.17 8.61
N ASN A 235 -29.14 33.16 9.28
CA ASN A 235 -28.60 34.34 9.95
C ASN A 235 -27.98 35.33 8.96
N PHE A 236 -27.32 34.83 7.91
CA PHE A 236 -26.59 35.66 6.95
C PHE A 236 -27.27 35.78 5.59
N SER A 237 -28.39 35.08 5.37
CA SER A 237 -29.06 34.97 4.06
C SER A 237 -28.14 34.48 2.95
N HIS A 238 -27.19 33.61 3.29
CA HIS A 238 -26.24 33.02 2.35
C HIS A 238 -26.74 31.70 1.77
N GLU A 239 -26.26 31.34 0.59
CA GLU A 239 -26.48 30.04 -0.05
C GLU A 239 -25.22 29.16 -0.03
N PHE A 240 -25.43 27.85 0.02
CA PHE A 240 -24.35 26.87 -0.07
C PHE A 240 -24.21 26.35 -1.51
N ASP A 241 -22.97 26.07 -1.92
CA ASP A 241 -22.72 25.38 -3.18
C ASP A 241 -23.00 23.89 -3.02
N TRP A 242 -24.21 23.52 -3.40
CA TRP A 242 -24.68 22.15 -3.24
C TRP A 242 -24.32 21.22 -4.40
N ASP A 243 -23.81 21.76 -5.50
CA ASP A 243 -23.52 21.00 -6.71
C ASP A 243 -22.02 20.68 -6.80
N ASN A 244 -21.16 21.53 -6.25
CA ASN A 244 -19.71 21.31 -6.17
C ASN A 244 -19.24 20.80 -4.79
N VAL A 245 -19.95 19.81 -4.24
CA VAL A 245 -19.53 19.15 -2.99
C VAL A 245 -18.24 18.38 -3.21
N GLU A 246 -17.23 18.64 -2.37
CA GLU A 246 -15.93 17.99 -2.44
C GLU A 246 -15.88 16.75 -1.55
N ILE A 247 -15.29 15.65 -2.05
CA ILE A 247 -14.91 14.51 -1.21
C ILE A 247 -13.47 14.74 -0.75
N LEU A 248 -13.30 14.85 0.57
CA LEU A 248 -12.00 15.06 1.21
C LEU A 248 -11.28 13.73 1.48
N ASP A 249 -12.01 12.68 1.85
CA ASP A 249 -11.47 11.34 2.14
C ASP A 249 -12.53 10.24 1.96
N GLU A 250 -12.08 9.00 1.74
CA GLU A 250 -12.90 7.80 1.59
C GLU A 250 -12.39 6.70 2.55
N GLU A 251 -13.14 6.41 3.61
CA GLU A 251 -12.74 5.44 4.63
C GLU A 251 -13.93 4.63 5.14
N ILE A 252 -13.84 3.31 4.95
CA ILE A 252 -14.90 2.35 5.28
C ILE A 252 -15.01 2.17 6.80
N ASN A 253 -13.87 2.22 7.50
CA ASN A 253 -13.84 2.04 8.94
C ASN A 253 -14.32 3.31 9.65
N LEU A 254 -15.39 3.18 10.44
CA LEU A 254 -16.01 4.31 11.14
C LEU A 254 -15.02 5.10 12.00
N ASN A 255 -14.21 4.43 12.84
CA ASN A 255 -13.30 5.11 13.76
C ASN A 255 -12.24 5.91 13.01
N LYS A 256 -11.71 5.36 11.92
CA LYS A 256 -10.76 6.09 11.07
C LYS A 256 -11.43 7.24 10.32
N ARG A 257 -12.67 7.05 9.86
CA ARG A 257 -13.44 8.10 9.18
C ARG A 257 -13.78 9.25 10.12
N LEU A 258 -14.12 8.97 11.39
CA LEU A 258 -14.31 9.98 12.43
C LEU A 258 -13.02 10.77 12.66
N ILE A 259 -11.89 10.10 12.86
CA ILE A 259 -10.60 10.79 12.98
C ILE A 259 -10.34 11.64 11.72
N SER A 260 -10.56 11.11 10.52
CA SER A 260 -10.39 11.84 9.26
C SER A 260 -11.26 13.10 9.18
N GLU A 261 -12.55 12.99 9.53
CA GLU A 261 -13.48 14.11 9.64
C GLU A 261 -12.95 15.19 10.58
N MET A 262 -12.52 14.80 11.79
CA MET A 262 -11.99 15.72 12.80
C MET A 262 -10.72 16.43 12.32
N LEU A 263 -9.80 15.71 11.66
CA LEU A 263 -8.60 16.30 11.06
C LEU A 263 -8.97 17.30 9.95
N HIS A 264 -9.97 16.99 9.14
CA HIS A 264 -10.42 17.88 8.08
C HIS A 264 -11.16 19.12 8.61
N ILE A 265 -11.92 19.00 9.69
CA ILE A 265 -12.53 20.12 10.42
C ILE A 265 -11.45 21.04 10.97
N HIS A 266 -10.47 20.49 11.70
CA HIS A 266 -9.42 21.25 12.36
C HIS A 266 -8.53 22.02 11.37
N ARG A 267 -8.40 21.52 10.13
CA ARG A 267 -7.63 22.18 9.07
C ARG A 267 -8.35 23.33 8.38
N GLN A 268 -9.65 23.52 8.60
CA GLN A 268 -10.38 24.64 8.00
C GLN A 268 -10.07 25.93 8.76
N LYS A 269 -9.97 27.05 8.03
CA LYS A 269 -9.80 28.39 8.64
C LYS A 269 -11.11 28.90 9.24
N ASN A 270 -12.19 28.83 8.46
CA ASN A 270 -13.53 29.31 8.82
C ASN A 270 -14.52 28.13 8.79
N SER A 271 -14.37 27.22 9.76
CA SER A 271 -15.27 26.05 9.88
C SER A 271 -16.60 26.44 10.52
N LEU A 272 -17.70 25.92 9.99
CA LEU A 272 -19.02 25.99 10.60
C LEU A 272 -19.26 24.90 11.65
N ASN A 273 -18.40 23.88 11.70
CA ASN A 273 -18.49 22.80 12.68
C ASN A 273 -18.32 23.33 14.12
N VAL A 274 -18.94 22.65 15.08
CA VAL A 274 -18.84 23.03 16.49
C VAL A 274 -17.54 22.48 17.07
N GLN A 275 -16.90 23.17 18.02
CA GLN A 275 -15.64 22.71 18.63
C GLN A 275 -15.74 21.28 19.20
N THR A 276 -16.91 20.93 19.75
CA THR A 276 -17.20 19.58 20.25
C THR A 276 -17.06 18.48 19.21
N ASP A 277 -17.19 18.82 17.92
CA ASP A 277 -17.00 17.88 16.81
C ASP A 277 -15.54 17.40 16.71
N THR A 278 -14.60 18.06 17.40
CA THR A 278 -13.16 17.73 17.43
C THR A 278 -12.64 17.25 18.79
N ASP A 279 -13.48 17.14 19.83
CA ASP A 279 -13.03 16.88 21.21
C ASP A 279 -12.34 15.53 21.43
N LEU A 280 -12.72 14.50 20.67
CA LEU A 280 -12.10 13.17 20.75
C LEU A 280 -10.75 13.09 20.01
N LEU A 281 -10.29 14.19 19.39
CA LEU A 281 -9.01 14.22 18.71
C LEU A 281 -7.90 14.42 19.75
N ASP A 282 -7.02 13.44 19.86
CA ASP A 282 -5.90 13.50 20.81
C ASP A 282 -5.00 14.73 20.49
N LYS A 283 -4.61 15.47 21.52
CA LYS A 283 -3.69 16.62 21.41
C LYS A 283 -2.34 16.25 20.79
N ALA A 284 -1.99 14.96 20.78
CA ALA A 284 -0.85 14.45 20.04
C ALA A 284 -0.90 14.79 18.53
N TYR A 285 -2.09 15.00 17.96
CA TYR A 285 -2.25 15.40 16.57
C TYR A 285 -1.97 16.89 16.33
N ASP A 286 -2.05 17.76 17.35
CA ASP A 286 -1.82 19.21 17.21
C ASP A 286 -0.42 19.51 16.64
N CYS A 287 0.58 18.70 17.01
CA CYS A 287 1.95 18.83 16.52
C CYS A 287 2.11 18.57 15.01
N LEU A 288 1.12 17.94 14.36
CA LEU A 288 1.10 17.72 12.92
C LEU A 288 0.56 18.95 12.16
N PHE A 289 -0.10 19.88 12.87
CA PHE A 289 -0.77 21.04 12.27
C PHE A 289 -0.03 22.36 12.53
N THR A 290 0.84 22.43 13.53
CA THR A 290 1.60 23.64 13.88
C THR A 290 2.79 23.97 12.97
N ASN A 291 3.04 23.17 11.91
CA ASN A 291 4.19 23.31 11.02
C ASN A 291 3.84 23.77 9.58
N TYR A 292 2.70 24.44 9.37
CA TYR A 292 2.32 25.04 8.09
C TYR A 292 1.78 26.46 8.26
#